data_AF-A0A382JDJ3-F1
#
_entry.id   AF-A0A382JDJ3-F1
#
_cell.length_a   1.000
_cell.length_b   1.000
_cell.length_c   1.000
_cell.angle_alpha   90.00
_cell.angle_beta   90.00
_cell.angle_gamma   90.00
#
_symmetry.space_group_name_H-M   'P 1'
#
loop_
_entity.id
_entity.type
_entity.pdbx_description
1 polymer ?
#
loop_
_entity_poly.entity_id
_entity_poly.type
_entity_poly.pdbx_seq_one_letter_code
_entity_poly.pdbx_strand_id
1 'polypeptide(L)'
;MRTRELKKIGIPKGEPTKRAFELIKNLASQKHNQKQIKTILSGIAANPTIYRNHQTYSKLAKVLEKGTYTSPKTPATYQKWGKNLDSQSVQQMENACQLPVSVVGALMPDAHLGYGLP
;
A
#
# COMPACT_ATOMS: atom_id res chain seq x y z
N MET A 1 -0.84 -23.83 -5.84
CA MET A 1 -0.93 -22.91 -4.68
C MET A 1 -2.38 -22.46 -4.51
N ARG A 2 -2.84 -22.26 -3.28
CA ARG A 2 -4.20 -21.78 -2.97
C ARG A 2 -4.21 -20.27 -2.70
N THR A 3 -5.37 -19.61 -2.88
CA THR A 3 -5.53 -18.16 -2.64
C THR A 3 -5.08 -17.71 -1.25
N ARG A 4 -5.26 -18.55 -0.22
CA ARG A 4 -4.78 -18.28 1.15
C ARG A 4 -3.26 -18.22 1.25
N GLU A 5 -2.55 -19.01 0.45
CA GLU A 5 -1.08 -19.02 0.43
C GLU A 5 -0.54 -17.77 -0.26
N LEU A 6 -1.20 -17.30 -1.31
CA LEU A 6 -0.86 -16.05 -2.00
C LEU A 6 -1.00 -14.84 -1.07
N LYS A 7 -2.06 -14.80 -0.25
CA LYS A 7 -2.22 -13.75 0.77
C LYS A 7 -1.07 -13.75 1.79
N LYS A 8 -0.61 -14.93 2.22
CA LYS A 8 0.50 -15.06 3.19
C LYS A 8 1.84 -14.54 2.65
N ILE A 9 2.04 -14.55 1.34
CA ILE A 9 3.27 -14.06 0.70
C ILE A 9 3.15 -12.60 0.22
N GLY A 10 2.12 -11.87 0.64
CA GLY A 10 1.96 -10.44 0.34
C GLY A 10 1.15 -10.12 -0.92
N ILE A 11 0.47 -11.08 -1.55
CA ILE A 11 -0.37 -10.82 -2.73
C ILE A 11 -1.84 -10.64 -2.29
N PRO A 12 -2.43 -9.44 -2.44
CA PRO A 12 -3.80 -9.18 -2.02
C PRO A 12 -4.84 -9.85 -2.93
N LYS A 13 -6.08 -9.91 -2.43
CA LYS A 13 -7.23 -10.43 -3.19
C LYS A 13 -7.56 -9.54 -4.39
N GLY A 14 -8.15 -10.13 -5.44
CA GLY A 14 -8.64 -9.38 -6.60
C GLY A 14 -7.74 -9.55 -7.82
N GLU A 15 -7.49 -8.44 -8.53
CA GLU A 15 -6.63 -8.43 -9.72
C GLU A 15 -5.21 -8.99 -9.49
N PRO A 16 -4.50 -8.65 -8.39
CA PRO A 16 -3.17 -9.20 -8.13
C PRO A 16 -3.16 -10.73 -8.04
N THR A 17 -4.22 -11.33 -7.47
CA THR A 17 -4.35 -12.79 -7.38
C THR A 17 -4.51 -13.42 -8.76
N LYS A 18 -5.32 -12.83 -9.66
CA LYS A 18 -5.51 -13.34 -11.03
C LYS A 18 -4.18 -13.33 -11.79
N ARG A 19 -3.43 -12.22 -11.72
CA ARG A 19 -2.10 -12.09 -12.34
C ARG A 19 -1.08 -13.07 -11.75
N ALA A 20 -1.14 -13.33 -10.45
CA ALA A 20 -0.28 -14.32 -9.80
C ALA A 20 -0.54 -15.74 -10.35
N PHE A 21 -1.80 -16.11 -10.57
CA PHE A 21 -2.13 -17.42 -11.16
C PHE A 21 -1.70 -17.54 -12.63
N GLU A 22 -1.82 -16.49 -13.44
CA GLU A 22 -1.28 -16.46 -14.81
C GLU A 22 0.24 -16.70 -14.79
N LEU A 23 0.96 -16.04 -13.88
CA LEU A 23 2.40 -16.17 -13.73
C LEU A 23 2.80 -17.59 -13.26
N ILE A 24 2.04 -18.18 -12.32
CA ILE A 24 2.25 -19.58 -11.89
C ILE A 24 2.09 -20.55 -13.06
N LYS A 25 1.08 -20.36 -13.93
CA LYS A 25 0.89 -21.20 -15.12
C LYS A 25 2.09 -21.13 -16.06
N ASN A 26 2.59 -19.92 -16.36
CA ASN A 26 3.76 -19.74 -17.22
C ASN A 26 5.03 -20.38 -16.61
N LEU A 27 5.26 -20.24 -15.30
CA LEU A 27 6.41 -20.86 -14.64
C LEU A 27 6.31 -22.38 -14.55
N ALA A 28 5.09 -22.93 -14.43
CA ALA A 28 4.86 -24.36 -14.45
C ALA A 28 5.22 -24.97 -15.82
N SER A 29 4.91 -24.27 -16.92
CA SER A 29 5.32 -24.67 -18.27
C SER A 29 6.85 -24.66 -18.47
N GLN A 30 7.57 -23.86 -17.67
CA GLN A 30 9.05 -23.79 -17.67
C GLN A 30 9.71 -24.80 -16.70
N LYS A 31 8.96 -25.80 -16.21
CA LYS A 31 9.42 -26.83 -15.26
C LYS A 31 9.93 -26.30 -13.91
N HIS A 32 9.49 -25.12 -13.48
CA HIS A 32 9.83 -24.63 -12.14
C HIS A 32 9.12 -25.42 -11.04
N ASN A 33 9.83 -25.68 -9.94
CA ASN A 33 9.27 -26.40 -8.80
C ASN A 33 8.45 -25.45 -7.89
N GLN A 34 7.52 -26.00 -7.11
CA GLN A 34 6.59 -25.21 -6.28
C GLN A 34 7.31 -24.29 -5.28
N LYS A 35 8.45 -24.74 -4.72
CA LYS A 35 9.29 -23.91 -3.84
C LYS A 35 9.87 -22.69 -4.57
N GLN A 36 10.37 -22.87 -5.79
CA GLN A 36 10.95 -21.79 -6.59
C GLN A 36 9.89 -20.73 -6.95
N ILE A 37 8.70 -21.19 -7.38
CA ILE A 37 7.57 -20.31 -7.70
C ILE A 37 7.18 -19.46 -6.48
N LYS A 38 7.15 -20.07 -5.29
CA LYS A 38 6.85 -19.35 -4.04
C LYS A 38 7.91 -18.29 -3.73
N THR A 39 9.19 -18.60 -3.89
CA THR A 39 10.29 -17.64 -3.67
C THR A 39 10.20 -16.46 -4.64
N ILE A 40 9.95 -16.72 -5.92
CA ILE A 40 9.81 -15.67 -6.95
C ILE A 40 8.63 -14.76 -6.62
N LEU A 41 7.45 -15.32 -6.34
CA LEU A 41 6.26 -14.53 -6.01
C LEU A 41 6.44 -13.71 -4.74
N SER A 42 7.09 -14.28 -3.72
CA SER A 42 7.41 -13.56 -2.49
C SER A 42 8.39 -12.41 -2.73
N GLY A 43 9.39 -12.59 -3.60
CA GLY A 43 10.32 -11.54 -3.99
C GLY A 43 9.64 -10.40 -4.75
N ILE A 44 8.74 -10.73 -5.68
CA ILE A 44 7.95 -9.74 -6.43
C ILE A 44 7.01 -8.97 -5.48
N ALA A 45 6.37 -9.65 -4.53
CA ALA A 45 5.50 -9.01 -3.55
C ALA A 45 6.26 -8.09 -2.58
N ALA A 46 7.49 -8.45 -2.20
CA ALA A 46 8.33 -7.64 -1.33
C ALA A 46 8.85 -6.37 -2.01
N ASN A 47 9.27 -6.47 -3.28
CA ASN A 47 9.82 -5.32 -4.03
C ASN A 47 9.25 -5.23 -5.45
N PRO A 48 7.99 -4.81 -5.64
CA PRO A 48 7.35 -4.77 -6.95
C PRO A 48 8.07 -3.84 -7.95
N THR A 49 8.67 -2.76 -7.47
CA THR A 49 9.35 -1.73 -8.28
C THR A 49 10.51 -2.29 -9.09
N ILE A 50 11.29 -3.22 -8.53
CA ILE A 50 12.45 -3.84 -9.20
C ILE A 50 12.00 -4.65 -10.42
N TYR A 51 10.82 -5.28 -10.35
CA TYR A 51 10.32 -6.17 -11.40
C TYR A 51 9.41 -5.47 -12.41
N ARG A 52 9.23 -4.15 -12.32
CA ARG A 52 8.33 -3.36 -13.16
C ARG A 52 8.60 -3.52 -14.67
N ASN A 53 9.87 -3.64 -15.04
CA ASN A 53 10.33 -3.74 -16.44
C ASN A 53 10.72 -5.17 -16.85
N HIS A 54 10.54 -6.16 -15.98
CA HIS A 54 10.91 -7.54 -16.29
C HIS A 54 9.92 -8.18 -17.28
N GLN A 55 10.43 -8.86 -18.31
CA GLN A 55 9.61 -9.39 -19.41
C GLN A 55 8.46 -10.29 -18.95
N THR A 56 8.74 -11.20 -18.01
CA THR A 56 7.74 -12.16 -17.50
C THR A 56 6.98 -11.67 -16.26
N TYR A 57 7.59 -10.81 -15.44
CA TYR A 57 7.09 -10.48 -14.09
C TYR A 57 6.43 -9.11 -14.00
N SER A 58 6.62 -8.25 -15.01
CA SER A 58 6.09 -6.88 -15.06
C SER A 58 4.58 -6.79 -14.84
N LYS A 59 3.80 -7.75 -15.36
CA LYS A 59 2.33 -7.74 -15.23
C LYS A 59 1.88 -7.82 -13.77
N LEU A 60 2.48 -8.72 -12.98
CA LEU A 60 2.17 -8.86 -11.56
C LEU A 60 2.77 -7.69 -10.76
N ALA A 61 4.02 -7.32 -11.07
CA ALA A 61 4.73 -6.23 -10.42
C ALA A 61 3.99 -4.88 -10.51
N LYS A 62 3.52 -4.50 -11.71
CA LYS A 62 2.77 -3.25 -11.94
C LYS A 62 1.45 -3.19 -11.15
N VAL A 63 0.76 -4.32 -11.03
CA VAL A 63 -0.49 -4.40 -10.29
C VAL A 63 -0.23 -4.31 -8.78
N LEU A 64 0.85 -4.91 -8.29
CA LEU A 64 1.25 -4.79 -6.89
C LEU A 64 1.75 -3.37 -6.56
N GLU A 65 2.50 -2.72 -7.45
CA GLU A 65 2.95 -1.33 -7.31
C GLU A 65 1.78 -0.34 -7.20
N LYS A 66 0.72 -0.52 -8.00
CA LYS A 66 -0.49 0.30 -7.88
C LYS A 66 -1.22 0.14 -6.54
N GLY A 67 -1.05 -1.01 -5.88
CA GLY A 67 -1.65 -1.31 -4.59
C GLY A 67 -0.77 -0.98 -3.39
N THR A 68 0.51 -0.63 -3.60
CA THR A 68 1.40 -0.25 -2.50
C THR A 68 1.14 1.20 -2.12
N TYR A 69 0.48 1.36 -0.97
CA TYR A 69 0.38 2.62 -0.26
C TYR A 69 1.79 3.11 0.08
N THR A 70 2.23 4.20 -0.54
CA THR A 70 3.36 5.00 -0.08
C THR A 70 2.79 6.19 0.67
N SER A 71 2.94 6.22 2.00
CA SER A 71 2.78 7.47 2.74
C SER A 71 3.64 8.55 2.08
N PRO A 72 3.16 9.79 1.94
CA PRO A 72 4.03 10.90 1.61
C PRO A 72 5.25 10.88 2.52
N LYS A 73 6.46 11.07 1.96
CA LYS A 73 7.68 11.17 2.78
C LYS A 73 7.63 12.36 3.74
N THR A 74 6.79 13.34 3.43
CA THR A 74 6.55 14.55 4.22
C THR A 74 5.05 14.73 4.43
N PRO A 75 4.56 14.76 5.68
CA PRO A 75 3.17 15.10 5.97
C PRO A 75 2.78 16.47 5.40
N ALA A 76 1.50 16.65 5.10
CA ALA A 76 0.94 17.96 4.78
C ALA A 76 1.15 18.92 5.96
N THR A 77 1.39 20.19 5.68
CA THR A 77 1.40 21.23 6.72
C THR A 77 -0.02 21.64 7.06
N TYR A 78 -0.24 22.14 8.27
CA TYR A 78 -1.50 22.79 8.62
C TYR A 78 -1.26 24.09 9.38
N GLN A 79 -2.16 25.04 9.21
CA GLN A 79 -2.18 26.26 10.01
C GLN A 79 -3.17 26.10 11.17
N LYS A 80 -2.77 26.61 12.35
CA LYS A 80 -3.58 26.58 13.57
C LYS A 80 -4.02 27.98 13.94
N TRP A 81 -5.32 28.17 14.08
CA TRP A 81 -5.93 29.37 14.64
C TRP A 81 -6.52 29.00 16.00
N GLY A 82 -6.01 29.58 17.07
CA GLY A 82 -6.43 29.26 18.44
C GLY A 82 -5.26 28.90 19.36
N LYS A 83 -5.52 28.96 20.66
CA LYS A 83 -4.58 28.60 21.73
C LYS A 83 -5.27 27.57 22.64
N ASN A 84 -4.49 26.70 23.27
CA ASN A 84 -5.00 25.68 24.20
C ASN A 84 -6.10 24.79 23.60
N LEU A 85 -5.95 24.42 22.32
CA LEU A 85 -6.85 23.46 21.68
C LEU A 85 -6.73 22.09 22.34
N ASP A 86 -7.82 21.33 22.30
CA ASP A 86 -7.81 19.96 22.81
C ASP A 86 -6.73 19.12 22.12
N SER A 87 -5.97 18.37 22.93
CA SER A 87 -4.84 17.58 22.45
C SER A 87 -5.25 16.46 21.49
N GLN A 88 -6.45 15.91 21.65
CA GLN A 88 -6.94 14.84 20.79
C GLN A 88 -7.34 15.42 19.42
N SER A 89 -7.93 16.61 19.39
CA SER A 89 -8.20 17.33 18.13
C SER A 89 -6.93 17.64 17.34
N VAL A 90 -5.88 18.10 18.04
CA VAL A 90 -4.57 18.34 17.41
C VAL A 90 -4.02 17.03 16.84
N GLN A 91 -4.09 15.93 17.60
CA GLN A 91 -3.63 14.62 17.13
C GLN A 91 -4.41 14.13 15.91
N GLN A 92 -5.73 14.38 15.83
CA GLN A 92 -6.53 14.06 14.66
C GLN A 92 -6.11 14.87 13.42
N MET A 93 -5.81 16.16 13.56
CA MET A 93 -5.26 16.97 12.48
C MET A 93 -3.89 16.46 12.00
N GLU A 94 -3.01 16.08 12.93
CA GLU A 94 -1.69 15.52 12.59
C GLU A 94 -1.83 14.19 11.83
N ASN A 95 -2.73 13.31 12.27
CA ASN A 95 -3.01 12.05 11.59
C ASN A 95 -3.58 12.30 10.19
N ALA A 96 -4.49 13.27 10.06
CA ALA A 96 -5.05 13.65 8.77
C ALA A 96 -3.98 14.17 7.80
N CYS A 97 -3.03 14.95 8.29
CA CYS A 97 -1.93 15.46 7.49
C CYS A 97 -0.96 14.36 7.00
N GLN A 98 -1.00 13.16 7.59
CA GLN A 98 -0.22 12.00 7.10
C GLN A 98 -0.89 11.26 5.93
N LEU A 99 -2.16 11.54 5.63
CA LEU A 99 -2.87 10.85 4.55
C LEU A 99 -2.29 11.25 3.18
N PRO A 100 -2.17 10.33 2.20
CA PRO A 100 -1.60 10.63 0.88
C PRO A 100 -2.39 11.64 0.06
N VAL A 101 -3.67 11.81 0.38
CA VAL A 101 -4.57 12.75 -0.29
C VAL A 101 -4.50 14.16 0.30
N SER A 102 -3.83 14.32 1.45
CA SER A 102 -3.77 15.59 2.16
C SER A 102 -2.78 16.53 1.50
N VAL A 103 -3.24 17.76 1.24
CA VAL A 103 -2.44 18.82 0.60
C VAL A 103 -2.04 19.88 1.63
N VAL A 104 -3.01 20.41 2.38
CA VAL A 104 -2.81 21.36 3.48
C VAL A 104 -3.99 21.24 4.45
N GLY A 105 -3.74 21.42 5.75
CA GLY A 105 -4.78 21.43 6.79
C GLY A 105 -5.05 22.82 7.36
N ALA A 106 -6.20 22.95 8.01
CA ALA A 106 -6.59 24.16 8.72
C ALA A 106 -7.29 23.77 10.03
N LEU A 107 -6.68 24.12 11.17
CA LEU A 107 -7.20 23.81 12.50
C LEU A 107 -7.78 25.07 13.13
N MET A 108 -9.11 25.10 13.26
CA MET A 108 -9.87 26.26 13.72
C MET A 108 -9.92 26.36 15.26
N PRO A 109 -10.24 27.55 15.84
CA PRO A 109 -10.21 27.75 17.28
C PRO A 109 -11.29 27.00 18.05
N ASP A 110 -12.33 26.55 17.37
CA ASP A 110 -13.46 25.74 17.84
C ASP A 110 -13.26 24.24 17.58
N ALA A 111 -12.06 23.82 17.20
CA ALA A 111 -11.72 22.41 17.01
C ALA A 111 -12.02 21.58 18.26
N HIS A 112 -12.70 20.46 18.05
CA HIS A 112 -13.11 19.53 19.10
C HIS A 112 -12.91 18.10 18.62
N LEU A 113 -13.13 17.11 19.47
CA LEU A 113 -12.90 15.72 19.09
C LEU A 113 -13.98 15.26 18.11
N GLY A 114 -13.58 14.82 16.91
CA GLY A 114 -14.48 14.21 15.93
C GLY A 114 -14.20 12.74 15.67
N TYR A 115 -14.78 12.19 14.60
CA TYR A 115 -14.51 10.81 14.16
C TYR A 115 -13.48 10.81 13.03
N GLY A 116 -12.19 10.78 13.41
CA GLY A 116 -11.05 10.72 12.49
C GLY A 116 -10.47 12.08 12.11
N LEU A 117 -11.31 13.12 12.00
CA LEU A 117 -10.93 14.52 11.83
C LEU A 117 -11.50 15.35 12.98
N PRO A 118 -10.78 16.40 13.43
CA PRO A 118 -11.25 17.33 14.45
C PRO A 118 -12.25 18.37 13.91
#